data_AF-A0A0S8JZN1-F1
#
_entry.id   AF-A0A0S8JZN1-F1
#
_cell.length_a   1.000
_cell.length_b   1.000
_cell.length_c   1.000
_cell.angle_alpha   90.00
_cell.angle_beta   90.00
_cell.angle_gamma   90.00
#
_symmetry.space_group_name_H-M   'P 1'
#
loop_
_entity.id
_entity.type
_entity.pdbx_description
1 polymer ?
#
loop_
_entity_poly.entity_id
_entity_poly.type
_entity_poly.pdbx_seq_one_letter_code
_entity_poly.pdbx_strand_id
1 'polypeptide(L)'
;EWCNIGADSNNSNLKNNYAEVKLWNYREEKFVSTGLQFCGLIMGDHSKCGINTMFNTGTVVGVYANIYGAGFPPNFVPSFSWGGPAVFTTYQIDKAFEVAAEVMKRRDRPFDQMEKDILTAVFEMTEKYRS
;
A
#
# COMPACT_ATOMS: atom_id res chain seq x y z
N GLU A 1 -11.23 -4.96 -1.37
CA GLU A 1 -10.98 -4.99 -2.82
C GLU A 1 -9.77 -5.89 -3.12
N TRP A 2 -8.95 -5.59 -4.13
CA TRP A 2 -7.83 -6.45 -4.57
C TRP A 2 -6.48 -5.77 -4.49
N CYS A 3 -5.46 -6.56 -4.17
CA CYS A 3 -4.06 -6.19 -4.38
C CYS A 3 -3.49 -6.97 -5.57
N ASN A 4 -2.50 -6.39 -6.26
CA ASN A 4 -1.71 -7.11 -7.26
C ASN A 4 -0.28 -7.30 -6.75
N ILE A 5 0.11 -8.55 -6.52
CA ILE A 5 1.44 -8.89 -6.02
C ILE A 5 2.23 -9.47 -7.18
N GLY A 6 3.30 -8.78 -7.58
CA GLY A 6 4.21 -9.25 -8.62
C GLY A 6 4.88 -10.57 -8.25
N ALA A 7 5.22 -11.36 -9.27
CA ALA A 7 5.89 -12.65 -9.08
C ALA A 7 7.15 -12.52 -8.22
N ASP A 8 7.38 -13.53 -7.38
CA ASP A 8 8.54 -13.61 -6.47
C ASP A 8 8.67 -12.41 -5.50
N SER A 9 7.56 -11.73 -5.22
CA SER A 9 7.51 -10.79 -4.09
C SER A 9 7.54 -11.55 -2.77
N ASN A 10 8.30 -11.03 -1.82
CA ASN A 10 8.49 -11.62 -0.51
C ASN A 10 8.16 -10.62 0.60
N ASN A 11 7.83 -11.15 1.78
CA ASN A 11 7.56 -10.35 2.95
C ASN A 11 8.09 -11.08 4.20
N SER A 12 8.92 -10.41 4.98
CA SER A 12 9.26 -10.90 6.32
C SER A 12 8.12 -10.61 7.30
N ASN A 13 7.85 -11.51 8.23
CA ASN A 13 6.90 -11.29 9.33
C ASN A 13 7.56 -11.33 10.72
N LEU A 14 8.87 -11.57 10.78
CA LEU A 14 9.65 -11.66 12.02
C LEU A 14 10.84 -10.70 11.93
N LYS A 15 11.15 -9.98 13.01
CA LYS A 15 12.37 -9.19 13.07
C LYS A 15 13.56 -10.10 13.39
N ASN A 16 14.72 -9.84 12.80
CA ASN A 16 15.93 -10.64 13.03
C ASN A 16 16.41 -10.64 14.50
N ASN A 17 15.98 -9.66 15.30
CA ASN A 17 16.27 -9.57 16.72
C ASN A 17 15.13 -10.11 17.62
N TYR A 18 14.12 -10.76 17.04
CA TYR A 18 12.96 -11.36 17.74
C TYR A 18 12.12 -10.39 18.58
N ALA A 19 12.37 -9.07 18.47
CA ALA A 19 11.59 -8.05 19.15
C ALA A 19 10.18 -7.93 18.55
N GLU A 20 9.26 -7.37 19.32
CA GLU A 20 7.89 -7.11 18.86
C GLU A 20 7.87 -6.26 17.58
N VAL A 21 6.96 -6.64 16.67
CA VAL A 21 6.74 -5.91 15.41
C VAL A 21 5.99 -4.62 15.69
N LYS A 22 6.37 -3.56 14.98
CA LYS A 22 5.66 -2.27 15.01
C LYS A 22 5.03 -2.03 13.65
N LEU A 23 3.86 -1.42 13.63
CA LEU A 23 3.15 -1.02 12.42
C LEU A 23 2.89 0.48 12.44
N TRP A 24 2.79 1.09 11.26
CA TRP A 24 2.32 2.47 11.15
C TRP A 24 0.88 2.58 11.66
N ASN A 25 0.64 3.49 12.59
CA ASN A 25 -0.68 3.77 13.13
C ASN A 25 -1.17 5.12 12.62
N TYR A 26 -2.25 5.14 11.84
CA TYR A 26 -2.81 6.37 11.25
C TYR A 26 -3.37 7.36 12.29
N ARG A 27 -3.84 6.87 13.45
CA ARG A 27 -4.40 7.73 14.51
C ARG A 27 -3.30 8.41 15.34
N GLU A 28 -2.22 7.68 15.62
CA GLU A 28 -1.09 8.20 16.40
C GLU A 28 0.03 8.80 15.54
N GLU A 29 -0.06 8.65 14.21
CA GLU A 29 0.90 9.14 13.22
C GLU A 29 2.35 8.70 13.50
N LYS A 30 2.51 7.47 14.00
CA LYS A 30 3.81 6.88 14.29
C LYS A 30 3.75 5.35 14.25
N PHE A 31 4.91 4.72 14.31
CA PHE A 31 5.01 3.27 14.49
C PHE A 31 4.70 2.88 15.94
N VAL A 32 3.68 2.06 16.12
CA VAL A 32 3.21 1.57 17.43
C VAL A 32 3.48 0.06 17.52
N SER A 33 3.82 -0.43 18.73
CA SER A 33 3.99 -1.87 18.94
C SER A 33 2.66 -2.60 18.72
N THR A 34 2.74 -3.75 18.06
CA THR A 34 1.59 -4.63 17.85
C THR A 34 1.35 -5.57 19.03
N GLY A 35 2.35 -5.74 19.92
CA GLY A 35 2.36 -6.82 20.91
C GLY A 35 2.58 -8.21 20.31
N LEU A 36 2.84 -8.31 18.99
CA LEU A 36 3.07 -9.55 18.28
C LEU A 36 4.54 -9.70 17.90
N GLN A 37 5.08 -10.91 18.04
CA GLN A 37 6.39 -11.27 17.51
C GLN A 37 6.34 -11.51 15.99
N PHE A 38 5.20 -11.98 15.47
CA PHE A 38 4.97 -12.23 14.06
C PHE A 38 3.90 -11.28 13.49
N CYS A 39 4.31 -10.36 12.62
CA CYS A 39 3.40 -9.48 11.89
C CYS A 39 4.08 -8.99 10.60
N GLY A 40 3.45 -9.28 9.46
CA GLY A 40 4.02 -9.03 8.14
C GLY A 40 3.44 -7.80 7.46
N LEU A 41 3.24 -7.91 6.15
CA LEU A 41 2.65 -6.90 5.30
C LEU A 41 1.16 -6.69 5.62
N ILE A 42 0.76 -5.43 5.73
CA ILE A 42 -0.63 -4.96 5.59
C ILE A 42 -0.68 -4.13 4.31
N MET A 43 -1.56 -4.49 3.38
CA MET A 43 -1.63 -3.85 2.07
C MET A 43 -3.05 -3.42 1.76
N GLY A 44 -3.20 -2.12 1.50
CA GLY A 44 -4.45 -1.48 1.17
C GLY A 44 -4.94 -1.85 -0.23
N ASP A 45 -6.24 -1.68 -0.39
CA ASP A 45 -6.98 -1.97 -1.60
C ASP A 45 -6.40 -1.26 -2.85
N HIS A 46 -6.52 -1.92 -4.01
CA HIS A 46 -6.02 -1.49 -5.33
C HIS A 46 -4.50 -1.30 -5.46
N SER A 47 -3.75 -1.55 -4.40
CA SER A 47 -2.30 -1.43 -4.42
C SER A 47 -1.63 -2.56 -5.22
N LYS A 48 -0.44 -2.27 -5.73
CA LYS A 48 0.32 -3.14 -6.62
C LYS A 48 1.79 -3.11 -6.25
N CYS A 49 2.45 -4.25 -6.36
CA CYS A 49 3.91 -4.30 -6.30
C CYS A 49 4.50 -5.01 -7.52
N GLY A 50 5.68 -4.57 -7.94
CA GLY A 50 6.45 -5.18 -9.02
C GLY A 50 6.97 -6.56 -8.66
N ILE A 51 7.53 -7.24 -9.64
CA ILE A 51 8.25 -8.50 -9.43
C ILE A 51 9.43 -8.30 -8.46
N ASN A 52 9.78 -9.35 -7.71
CA ASN A 52 10.89 -9.32 -6.75
C ASN A 52 10.79 -8.22 -5.69
N THR A 53 9.60 -7.72 -5.38
CA THR A 53 9.43 -6.71 -4.33
C THR A 53 9.69 -7.35 -2.96
N MET A 54 10.57 -6.75 -2.16
CA MET A 54 10.98 -7.28 -0.86
C MET A 54 10.42 -6.43 0.28
N PHE A 55 9.32 -6.84 0.90
CA PHE A 55 8.72 -6.11 2.02
C PHE A 55 9.38 -6.44 3.36
N ASN A 56 9.69 -5.40 4.13
CA ASN A 56 10.19 -5.54 5.50
C ASN A 56 9.07 -5.96 6.47
N THR A 57 9.48 -6.52 7.61
CA THR A 57 8.58 -6.87 8.70
C THR A 57 7.77 -5.67 9.18
N GLY A 58 6.44 -5.84 9.26
CA GLY A 58 5.54 -4.77 9.67
C GLY A 58 5.41 -3.63 8.66
N THR A 59 5.44 -3.94 7.36
CA THR A 59 5.19 -2.94 6.32
C THR A 59 3.70 -2.65 6.18
N VAL A 60 3.32 -1.37 6.18
CA VAL A 60 1.95 -0.91 5.90
C VAL A 60 1.95 -0.17 4.56
N VAL A 61 1.19 -0.68 3.59
CA VAL A 61 0.99 -0.07 2.28
C VAL A 61 -0.43 0.47 2.22
N GLY A 62 -0.58 1.75 1.85
CA GLY A 62 -1.87 2.41 1.70
C GLY A 62 -2.68 1.92 0.50
N VAL A 63 -3.78 2.62 0.22
CA VAL A 63 -4.67 2.33 -0.92
C VAL A 63 -4.05 2.87 -2.21
N TYR A 64 -4.18 2.15 -3.32
CA TYR A 64 -3.71 2.59 -4.64
C TYR A 64 -2.21 2.90 -4.77
N ALA A 65 -1.37 2.32 -3.91
CA ALA A 65 0.08 2.44 -4.03
C ALA A 65 0.61 1.52 -5.15
N ASN A 66 1.53 2.00 -5.96
CA ASN A 66 2.25 1.23 -6.98
C ASN A 66 3.73 1.23 -6.64
N ILE A 67 4.23 0.07 -6.20
CA ILE A 67 5.58 -0.09 -5.66
C ILE A 67 6.42 -0.89 -6.66
N TYR A 68 7.56 -0.34 -7.09
CA TYR A 68 8.48 -1.01 -8.01
C TYR A 68 9.91 -0.49 -7.82
N GLY A 69 10.87 -1.15 -8.44
CA GLY A 69 12.29 -0.79 -8.35
C GLY A 69 13.07 -1.68 -7.39
N ALA A 70 14.37 -1.43 -7.29
CA ALA A 70 15.29 -2.28 -6.54
C ALA A 70 15.42 -1.85 -5.07
N GLY A 71 15.53 -2.84 -4.18
CA GLY A 71 15.71 -2.64 -2.74
C GLY A 71 14.43 -2.82 -1.93
N PHE A 72 14.48 -2.41 -0.67
CA PHE A 72 13.35 -2.52 0.26
C PHE A 72 12.53 -1.22 0.25
N PRO A 73 11.21 -1.25 -0.04
CA PRO A 73 10.36 -0.11 0.21
C PRO A 73 10.32 0.23 1.71
N PRO A 74 9.96 1.47 2.07
CA PRO A 74 9.79 1.86 3.46
C PRO A 74 8.71 1.02 4.14
N ASN A 75 8.82 0.86 5.46
CA ASN A 75 7.81 0.17 6.28
C ASN A 75 6.45 0.88 6.32
N PHE A 76 6.36 2.10 5.78
CA PHE A 76 5.10 2.78 5.52
C PHE A 76 5.13 3.36 4.11
N VAL A 77 4.19 2.94 3.27
CA VAL A 77 3.96 3.49 1.93
C VAL A 77 2.59 4.17 1.92
N PRO A 78 2.51 5.50 1.73
CA PRO A 78 1.24 6.23 1.71
C PRO A 78 0.26 5.75 0.63
N SER A 79 -1.02 6.06 0.83
CA SER A 79 -2.02 5.86 -0.21
C SER A 79 -1.71 6.74 -1.42
N PHE A 80 -1.93 6.23 -2.62
CA PHE A 80 -1.63 6.86 -3.90
C PHE A 80 -0.16 7.21 -4.10
N SER A 81 0.76 6.44 -3.51
CA SER A 81 2.19 6.51 -3.86
C SER A 81 2.48 5.76 -5.14
N TRP A 82 3.33 6.31 -6.00
CA TRP A 82 3.77 5.70 -7.26
C TRP A 82 5.29 5.77 -7.35
N GLY A 83 5.98 4.64 -7.27
CA GLY A 83 7.43 4.63 -7.24
C GLY A 83 8.03 3.49 -6.43
N GLY A 84 9.14 3.77 -5.76
CA GLY A 84 9.95 2.74 -5.11
C GLY A 84 10.88 3.25 -4.03
N PRO A 85 11.83 2.42 -3.59
CA PRO A 85 12.78 2.75 -2.53
C PRO A 85 13.57 4.05 -2.77
N ALA A 86 13.79 4.43 -4.02
CA ALA A 86 14.50 5.66 -4.37
C ALA A 86 13.63 6.92 -4.28
N VAL A 87 12.41 6.87 -4.81
CA VAL A 87 11.49 8.01 -4.86
C VAL A 87 10.07 7.54 -5.08
N PHE A 88 9.14 8.21 -4.41
CA PHE A 88 7.70 8.10 -4.69
C PHE A 88 7.18 9.44 -5.21
N THR A 89 6.23 9.36 -6.14
CA THR A 89 5.41 10.49 -6.56
C THR A 89 3.95 10.22 -6.22
N THR A 90 3.12 11.27 -6.22
CA THR A 90 1.68 11.11 -6.04
C THR A 90 1.04 10.58 -7.32
N TYR A 91 0.30 9.48 -7.21
CA TYR A 91 -0.49 8.93 -8.30
C TYR A 91 -1.71 9.81 -8.56
N GLN A 92 -1.95 10.13 -9.82
CA GLN A 92 -3.07 10.98 -10.23
C GLN A 92 -4.39 10.24 -10.05
N ILE A 93 -5.35 10.87 -9.36
CA ILE A 93 -6.63 10.23 -9.03
C ILE A 93 -7.44 9.83 -10.27
N ASP A 94 -7.43 10.66 -11.32
CA ASP A 94 -8.13 10.35 -12.58
C ASP A 94 -7.60 9.06 -13.23
N LYS A 95 -6.28 8.86 -13.19
CA LYS A 95 -5.66 7.60 -13.66
C LYS A 95 -5.98 6.42 -12.75
N ALA A 96 -6.09 6.66 -11.44
CA ALA A 96 -6.51 5.63 -10.50
C ALA A 96 -7.94 5.14 -10.80
N PHE A 97 -8.85 6.05 -11.18
CA PHE A 97 -10.22 5.73 -11.60
C PHE A 97 -10.26 4.90 -12.88
N GLU A 98 -9.48 5.26 -13.89
CA GLU A 98 -9.36 4.46 -15.12
C GLU A 98 -8.94 3.02 -14.81
N VAL A 99 -7.92 2.86 -13.96
CA VAL A 99 -7.46 1.53 -13.52
C VAL A 99 -8.50 0.82 -12.65
N ALA A 100 -9.26 1.55 -11.82
CA ALA A 100 -10.29 0.96 -10.97
C ALA A 100 -11.38 0.32 -11.82
N ALA A 101 -11.84 1.06 -12.84
CA ALA A 101 -12.84 0.59 -13.78
C ALA A 101 -12.42 -0.71 -14.46
N GLU A 102 -11.19 -0.80 -14.98
CA GLU A 102 -10.70 -2.01 -15.63
C GLU A 102 -10.52 -3.19 -14.66
N VAL A 103 -10.00 -2.94 -13.46
CA VAL A 103 -9.81 -3.99 -12.44
C VAL A 103 -11.15 -4.56 -11.98
N MET A 104 -12.14 -3.70 -11.72
CA MET A 104 -13.48 -4.08 -11.28
C MET A 104 -14.26 -4.79 -12.39
N LYS A 105 -14.16 -4.30 -13.63
CA LYS A 105 -14.80 -4.91 -14.80
C LYS A 105 -14.39 -6.36 -15.02
N ARG A 106 -13.11 -6.70 -14.82
CA ARG A 106 -12.60 -8.09 -14.89
C ARG A 106 -13.28 -9.03 -13.87
N ARG A 107 -13.94 -8.47 -12.87
CA ARG A 107 -14.64 -9.18 -11.79
C ARG A 107 -16.15 -8.97 -11.85
N ASP A 108 -16.66 -8.50 -12.98
CA ASP A 108 -18.08 -8.21 -13.21
C ASP A 108 -18.68 -7.26 -12.15
N ARG A 109 -17.85 -6.34 -11.62
CA ARG A 109 -18.29 -5.29 -10.69
C ARG A 109 -18.25 -3.92 -11.39
N PRO A 110 -19.28 -3.09 -11.24
CA PRO A 110 -19.27 -1.73 -11.78
C PRO A 110 -18.36 -0.83 -10.94
N PHE A 111 -17.64 0.07 -11.61
CA PHE A 111 -16.99 1.22 -10.96
C PHE A 111 -17.93 2.41 -11.06
N ASP A 112 -18.78 2.57 -10.04
CA ASP A 112 -19.86 3.54 -10.01
C ASP A 112 -19.47 4.82 -9.24
N GLN A 113 -20.46 5.69 -8.98
CA GLN A 113 -20.22 6.94 -8.28
C GLN A 113 -19.80 6.71 -6.81
N MET A 114 -20.33 5.69 -6.15
CA MET A 114 -19.96 5.37 -4.76
C MET A 114 -18.47 5.03 -4.67
N GLU A 115 -17.96 4.21 -5.58
CA GLU A 115 -16.54 3.86 -5.63
C GLU A 115 -15.64 5.08 -5.89
N LYS A 116 -16.07 5.99 -6.78
CA LYS A 116 -15.37 7.26 -7.02
C LYS A 116 -15.34 8.14 -5.77
N ASP A 117 -16.46 8.23 -5.06
CA ASP A 117 -16.58 9.06 -3.86
C ASP A 117 -15.69 8.51 -2.74
N ILE A 118 -15.67 7.18 -2.54
CA ILE A 118 -14.79 6.51 -1.57
C ILE A 118 -13.32 6.78 -1.90
N LEU A 119 -12.89 6.57 -3.15
CA LEU A 119 -11.50 6.77 -3.54
C LEU A 119 -11.08 8.25 -3.46
N THR A 120 -11.97 9.18 -3.81
CA THR A 120 -11.76 10.63 -3.63
C THR A 120 -11.56 10.98 -2.16
N ALA A 121 -12.46 10.52 -1.29
CA ALA A 121 -12.35 10.76 0.14
C ALA A 121 -11.03 10.21 0.70
N VAL A 122 -10.62 9.00 0.32
CA VAL A 122 -9.33 8.43 0.76
C VAL A 122 -8.16 9.24 0.20
N PHE A 123 -8.22 9.69 -1.06
CA PHE A 123 -7.19 10.54 -1.66
C PHE A 123 -7.00 11.81 -0.83
N GLU A 124 -8.07 12.57 -0.58
CA GLU A 124 -8.03 13.82 0.18
C GLU A 124 -7.58 13.60 1.64
N MET A 125 -8.16 12.62 2.35
CA MET A 125 -7.82 12.34 3.75
C MET A 125 -6.34 11.97 3.97
N THR A 126 -5.67 11.44 2.95
CA THR A 126 -4.29 10.95 3.05
C THR A 126 -3.24 11.88 2.44
N GLU A 127 -3.64 13.06 1.98
CA GLU A 127 -2.75 14.04 1.33
C GLU A 127 -1.51 14.37 2.16
N LYS A 128 -1.66 14.59 3.47
CA LYS A 128 -0.57 14.91 4.40
C LYS A 128 0.57 13.89 4.46
N TYR A 129 0.34 12.66 3.96
CA TYR A 129 1.34 11.61 3.98
C TYR A 129 2.16 11.53 2.67
N ARG A 130 1.79 12.28 1.61
CA ARG A 130 2.42 12.19 0.28
C ARG A 130 3.45 13.27 -0.04
N SER A 131 3.74 14.16 0.91
CA SER A 131 4.66 15.30 0.80
C SER A 131 6.07 14.98 1.25
#